data_AF-A0A535XB42-F1
#
_entry.id   AF-A0A535XB42-F1
#
_cell.length_a   1.000
_cell.length_b   1.000
_cell.length_c   1.000
_cell.angle_alpha   90.00
_cell.angle_beta   90.00
_cell.angle_gamma   90.00
#
_symmetry.space_group_name_H-M   'P 1'
#
loop_
_entity.id
_entity.type
_entity.pdbx_description
1 polymer ?
#
loop_
_entity_poly.entity_id
_entity_poly.type
_entity_poly.pdbx_seq_one_letter_code
_entity_poly.pdbx_strand_id
1 'polypeptide(L)'
;MERPPFLPRGQLLVAAIVALSALYFAAGKLGLSLAVVNTSATAVWPPTGIAIAALLLFGSRLWPSVLIGAFLVNVSTTYGLGSSIGIAVGNTLEAIVAATLVSRFAHGARAFERPHDVFKFAFL
;
A
#
# COMPACT_ATOMS: atom_id res chain seq x y z
N MET A 1 -0.89 21.09 0.83
CA MET A 1 -0.11 19.82 0.90
C MET A 1 1.19 20.16 1.60
N GLU A 2 1.25 19.99 2.92
CA GLU A 2 2.49 20.21 3.67
C GLU A 2 3.52 19.17 3.18
N ARG A 3 4.77 19.60 2.96
CA ARG A 3 5.84 18.69 2.55
C ARG A 3 6.04 17.67 3.69
N PRO A 4 6.01 16.36 3.44
CA PRO A 4 6.27 15.39 4.49
C PRO A 4 7.69 15.63 5.05
N PRO A 5 7.87 15.59 6.38
CA PRO A 5 9.12 15.98 7.04
C PRO A 5 10.32 15.09 6.67
N PHE A 6 10.10 13.94 6.03
CA PHE A 6 11.13 12.96 5.68
C PHE A 6 11.06 12.59 4.19
N LEU A 7 11.52 13.48 3.30
CA LEU A 7 11.81 13.08 1.92
C LEU A 7 13.22 12.46 1.88
N PRO A 8 13.36 11.15 1.60
CA PRO A 8 14.67 10.52 1.52
C PRO A 8 15.47 11.11 0.33
N ARG A 9 16.79 11.28 0.49
CA ARG A 9 17.69 11.56 -0.65
C ARG A 9 17.55 10.45 -1.71
N GLY A 10 17.89 10.73 -2.97
CA GLY A 10 17.64 9.80 -4.10
C GLY A 10 18.06 8.33 -3.86
N GLN A 11 19.21 8.10 -3.24
CA GLN A 11 19.67 6.75 -2.87
C GLN A 11 18.84 6.10 -1.75
N LEU A 12 18.47 6.86 -0.72
CA LEU A 12 17.60 6.39 0.36
C LEU A 12 16.17 6.10 -0.16
N LEU A 13 15.72 6.83 -1.19
CA LEU A 13 14.42 6.61 -1.80
C LEU A 13 14.37 5.26 -2.53
N VAL A 14 15.41 4.93 -3.31
CA VAL A 14 15.49 3.62 -3.98
C VAL A 14 15.51 2.49 -2.95
N ALA A 15 16.34 2.61 -1.90
CA ALA A 15 16.39 1.64 -0.82
C ALA A 15 15.02 1.48 -0.13
N ALA A 16 14.33 2.58 0.14
CA ALA A 16 12.98 2.56 0.70
C ALA A 16 11.96 1.90 -0.24
N ILE A 17 12.02 2.17 -1.54
CA ILE A 17 11.15 1.53 -2.54
C ILE A 17 11.37 0.02 -2.56
N VAL A 18 12.64 -0.43 -2.59
CA VAL A 18 12.99 -1.85 -2.60
C VAL A 18 12.51 -2.52 -1.32
N ALA A 19 12.81 -1.94 -0.16
CA ALA A 19 12.40 -2.48 1.14
C ALA A 19 10.88 -2.58 1.28
N LEU A 20 10.13 -1.54 0.89
CA LEU A 20 8.67 -1.55 0.92
C LEU A 20 8.07 -2.54 -0.08
N SER A 21 8.67 -2.68 -1.27
CA SER A 21 8.22 -3.67 -2.25
C SER A 21 8.38 -5.08 -1.69
N ALA A 22 9.52 -5.37 -1.06
CA ALA A 22 9.78 -6.66 -0.42
C ALA A 22 8.83 -6.93 0.74
N LEU A 23 8.57 -5.92 1.58
CA LEU A 23 7.62 -6.02 2.68
C LEU A 23 6.19 -6.25 2.19
N TYR A 24 5.75 -5.49 1.18
CA TYR A 24 4.45 -5.68 0.53
C TYR A 24 4.33 -7.10 -0.03
N PHE A 25 5.37 -7.56 -0.73
CA PHE A 25 5.40 -8.89 -1.32
C PHE A 25 5.29 -9.99 -0.28
N ALA A 26 6.12 -9.93 0.77
CA ALA A 26 6.11 -10.89 1.87
C ALA A 26 4.74 -10.91 2.56
N ALA A 27 4.18 -9.74 2.87
CA ALA A 27 2.85 -9.60 3.45
C ALA A 27 1.75 -10.17 2.54
N GLY A 28 1.88 -10.02 1.22
CA GLY A 28 0.94 -10.56 0.25
C GLY A 28 1.01 -12.08 0.17
N LYS A 29 2.21 -12.67 0.13
CA LYS A 29 2.38 -14.13 0.15
C LYS A 29 1.91 -14.73 1.48
N LEU A 30 2.16 -14.06 2.61
CA LEU A 30 1.65 -14.47 3.91
C LEU A 30 0.12 -14.41 3.96
N GLY A 31 -0.47 -13.31 3.49
CA GLY A 31 -1.93 -13.19 3.33
C GLY A 31 -2.48 -14.37 2.53
N LEU A 32 -1.94 -14.61 1.33
CA LEU A 32 -2.36 -15.71 0.46
C LEU A 32 -2.17 -17.10 1.07
N SER A 33 -1.18 -17.28 1.96
CA SER A 33 -1.01 -18.55 2.67
C SER A 33 -2.15 -18.84 3.66
N LEU A 34 -2.87 -17.80 4.08
CA LEU A 34 -4.07 -17.88 4.93
C LEU A 34 -5.36 -17.93 4.10
N ALA A 35 -5.28 -18.03 2.77
CA ALA A 35 -6.45 -18.09 1.90
C ALA A 35 -7.12 -19.48 2.01
N VAL A 36 -8.32 -19.52 2.59
CA VAL A 36 -9.04 -20.78 2.86
C VAL A 36 -10.03 -21.15 1.75
N VAL A 37 -10.49 -20.17 0.96
CA VAL A 37 -11.62 -20.34 0.02
C VAL A 37 -11.18 -20.27 -1.45
N ASN A 38 -10.30 -19.35 -1.82
CA ASN A 38 -9.66 -19.33 -3.14
C ASN A 38 -8.16 -19.04 -2.97
N THR A 39 -7.31 -19.59 -3.83
CA THR A 39 -5.84 -19.37 -3.75
C THR A 39 -5.44 -17.93 -4.08
N SER A 40 -6.40 -17.08 -4.45
CA SER A 40 -6.13 -15.75 -5.02
C SER A 40 -6.78 -14.58 -4.27
N ALA A 41 -7.55 -14.81 -3.20
CA ALA A 41 -8.10 -13.76 -2.35
C ALA A 41 -8.18 -14.20 -0.89
N THR A 42 -7.97 -13.25 0.02
CA THR A 42 -7.87 -13.52 1.46
C THR A 42 -8.77 -12.57 2.21
N ALA A 43 -9.33 -13.03 3.33
CA ALA A 43 -10.19 -12.20 4.17
C ALA A 43 -9.43 -11.02 4.80
N VAL A 44 -8.14 -11.20 5.05
CA VAL A 44 -7.24 -10.15 5.53
C VAL A 44 -6.17 -9.90 4.49
N TRP A 45 -6.03 -8.67 4.03
CA TRP A 45 -5.02 -8.26 3.06
C TRP A 45 -4.06 -7.20 3.65
N PRO A 46 -3.04 -7.62 4.41
CA PRO A 46 -2.08 -6.72 5.04
C PRO A 46 -1.34 -5.75 4.08
N PRO A 47 -1.04 -6.10 2.81
CA PRO A 47 -0.32 -5.21 1.91
C PRO A 47 -0.99 -3.85 1.68
N THR A 48 -2.32 -3.78 1.63
CA THR A 48 -3.04 -2.51 1.48
C THR A 48 -2.78 -1.58 2.65
N GLY A 49 -2.85 -2.09 3.89
CA GLY A 49 -2.56 -1.29 5.08
C GLY A 49 -1.13 -0.77 5.10
N ILE A 50 -0.16 -1.61 4.72
CA ILE A 50 1.27 -1.23 4.62
C ILE A 50 1.45 -0.12 3.58
N ALA A 51 0.84 -0.27 2.40
CA ALA A 51 0.92 0.73 1.34
C ALA A 51 0.35 2.08 1.78
N ILE A 52 -0.87 2.11 2.33
CA ILE A 52 -1.51 3.35 2.78
C ILE A 52 -0.68 4.00 3.88
N ALA A 53 -0.25 3.24 4.89
CA ALA A 53 0.58 3.75 5.98
C ALA A 53 1.90 4.34 5.45
N ALA A 54 2.58 3.65 4.54
CA ALA A 54 3.82 4.13 3.97
C ALA A 54 3.63 5.44 3.17
N LEU A 55 2.57 5.54 2.37
CA LEU A 55 2.28 6.77 1.61
C LEU A 55 1.85 7.93 2.51
N LEU A 56 1.17 7.67 3.62
CA LEU A 56 0.82 8.69 4.61
C LEU A 56 2.02 9.18 5.40
N LEU A 57 2.92 8.28 5.83
CA LEU A 57 4.07 8.60 6.68
C LEU A 57 5.25 9.18 5.91
N PHE A 58 5.56 8.61 4.75
CA PHE A 58 6.77 8.92 3.98
C PHE A 58 6.48 9.61 2.64
N GLY A 59 5.19 9.77 2.31
CA GLY A 59 4.72 10.52 1.16
C GLY A 59 4.51 9.70 -0.11
N SER A 60 3.81 10.30 -1.07
CA SER A 60 3.35 9.66 -2.30
C SER A 60 4.48 9.20 -3.24
N ARG A 61 5.74 9.62 -3.02
CA ARG A 61 6.88 9.21 -3.86
C ARG A 61 7.20 7.72 -3.76
N LEU A 62 6.70 7.03 -2.74
CA LEU A 62 6.88 5.59 -2.57
C LEU A 62 5.85 4.75 -3.31
N TRP A 63 4.95 5.37 -4.09
CA TRP A 63 3.97 4.65 -4.91
C TRP A 63 4.57 3.52 -5.78
N PRO A 64 5.80 3.61 -6.34
CA PRO A 64 6.35 2.54 -7.15
C PRO A 64 6.52 1.24 -6.35
N SER A 65 6.69 1.33 -5.03
CA SER A 65 6.82 0.14 -4.19
C SER A 65 5.55 -0.70 -4.14
N VAL A 66 4.38 -0.04 -4.18
CA VAL A 66 3.07 -0.69 -4.25
C VAL A 66 2.89 -1.38 -5.60
N LEU A 67 3.24 -0.69 -6.70
CA LEU A 67 3.14 -1.25 -8.04
C LEU A 67 4.02 -2.50 -8.19
N ILE A 68 5.30 -2.39 -7.81
CA ILE A 68 6.27 -3.48 -7.90
C ILE A 68 5.84 -4.65 -7.00
N GLY A 69 5.53 -4.36 -5.73
CA GLY A 69 5.09 -5.37 -4.78
C GLY A 69 3.83 -6.11 -5.23
N ALA A 70 2.79 -5.39 -5.64
CA ALA A 70 1.55 -5.97 -6.12
C ALA A 70 1.75 -6.79 -7.40
N PHE A 71 2.54 -6.29 -8.36
CA PHE A 71 2.86 -7.04 -9.57
C PHE A 71 3.55 -8.37 -9.23
N LEU A 72 4.58 -8.34 -8.36
CA LEU A 72 5.32 -9.54 -7.95
C LEU A 72 4.42 -10.55 -7.23
N VAL A 73 3.54 -10.10 -6.33
CA VAL A 73 2.60 -10.99 -5.64
C VAL A 73 1.68 -11.69 -6.65
N ASN A 74 1.12 -10.95 -7.60
CA ASN A 74 0.15 -11.49 -8.54
C ASN A 74 0.78 -12.43 -9.57
N VAL A 75 1.90 -12.03 -10.17
CA VAL A 75 2.60 -12.84 -11.18
C VAL A 75 3.17 -14.13 -10.58
N SER A 76 3.55 -14.12 -9.29
CA SER A 76 4.08 -15.30 -8.58
C SER A 76 3.01 -16.22 -7.98
N THR A 77 1.72 -15.89 -8.11
CA THR A 77 0.65 -16.67 -7.51
C THR A 77 -0.06 -17.53 -8.55
N THR A 78 -0.70 -16.94 -9.56
CA THR A 78 -1.25 -17.70 -10.72
C THR A 78 -1.67 -16.81 -11.90
N TYR A 79 -1.58 -15.48 -11.79
CA TYR A 79 -2.17 -14.58 -12.77
C TYR A 79 -1.29 -14.42 -14.01
N GLY A 80 -1.91 -14.35 -15.19
CA GLY A 80 -1.23 -13.95 -16.41
C GLY A 80 -0.65 -12.53 -16.30
N LEU A 81 0.34 -12.21 -17.16
CA LEU A 81 1.02 -10.91 -17.13
C LEU A 81 0.05 -9.72 -17.21
N GLY A 82 -0.94 -9.78 -18.10
CA GLY A 82 -1.94 -8.73 -18.27
C GLY A 82 -2.77 -8.48 -17.00
N SER A 83 -3.31 -9.55 -16.41
CA SER A 83 -4.07 -9.46 -15.15
C SER A 83 -3.20 -8.94 -14.00
N SER A 84 -1.95 -9.39 -13.92
CA SER A 84 -1.00 -8.95 -12.87
C SER A 84 -0.70 -7.46 -12.96
N ILE A 85 -0.52 -6.93 -14.18
CA ILE A 85 -0.34 -5.48 -14.41
C ILE A 85 -1.61 -4.72 -14.02
N GLY A 86 -2.78 -5.19 -14.47
CA GLY A 86 -4.06 -4.55 -14.15
C GLY A 86 -4.31 -4.46 -12.65
N ILE A 87 -4.09 -5.55 -11.91
CA ILE A 87 -4.22 -5.59 -10.44
C ILE A 87 -3.19 -4.67 -9.79
N ALA A 88 -1.92 -4.71 -10.23
CA ALA A 88 -0.88 -3.86 -9.66
C ALA A 88 -1.20 -2.36 -9.82
N VAL A 89 -1.69 -1.96 -10.99
CA VAL A 89 -2.15 -0.58 -11.24
C VAL A 89 -3.34 -0.24 -10.34
N GLY A 90 -4.33 -1.13 -10.24
CA GLY A 90 -5.49 -0.96 -9.36
C GLY A 90 -5.09 -0.74 -7.90
N ASN A 91 -4.26 -1.64 -7.34
CA ASN A 91 -3.77 -1.54 -5.95
C ASN A 91 -2.97 -0.25 -5.72
N THR A 92 -2.21 0.19 -6.71
CA THR A 92 -1.44 1.43 -6.63
C THR A 92 -2.37 2.65 -6.59
N LEU A 93 -3.38 2.68 -7.45
CA LEU A 93 -4.38 3.76 -7.49
C LEU A 93 -5.19 3.79 -6.19
N GLU A 94 -5.61 2.63 -5.68
CA GLU A 94 -6.27 2.50 -4.38
C GLU A 94 -5.43 3.15 -3.27
N ALA A 95 -4.15 2.76 -3.16
CA ALA A 95 -3.28 3.27 -2.11
C ALA A 95 -3.07 4.79 -2.21
N ILE A 96 -2.91 5.33 -3.42
CA ILE A 96 -2.77 6.78 -3.65
C ILE A 96 -4.06 7.52 -3.29
N VAL A 97 -5.21 7.01 -3.73
CA VAL A 97 -6.52 7.62 -3.45
C VAL A 97 -6.80 7.60 -1.96
N ALA A 98 -6.64 6.44 -1.30
CA ALA A 98 -6.82 6.30 0.14
C ALA A 98 -5.90 7.25 0.92
N ALA A 99 -4.60 7.28 0.61
CA ALA A 99 -3.66 8.20 1.26
C ALA A 99 -4.05 9.67 1.04
N THR A 100 -4.56 10.02 -0.15
CA THR A 100 -5.00 11.39 -0.48
C THR A 100 -6.26 11.77 0.30
N LEU A 101 -7.27 10.89 0.34
CA LEU A 101 -8.52 11.10 1.06
C LEU A 101 -8.27 11.21 2.56
N VAL A 102 -7.49 10.30 3.14
CA VAL A 102 -7.13 10.33 4.57
C VAL A 102 -6.32 11.58 4.91
N SER A 103 -5.38 11.99 4.05
CA SER A 103 -4.64 13.25 4.23
C SER A 103 -5.53 14.48 4.18
N ARG A 104 -6.59 14.46 3.36
CA ARG A 104 -7.49 15.59 3.18
C ARG A 104 -8.57 15.68 4.26
N PHE A 105 -9.08 14.54 4.71
CA PHE A 105 -10.31 14.49 5.53
C PHE A 105 -10.08 13.95 6.95
N ALA A 106 -9.04 13.15 7.18
CA ALA A 106 -8.74 12.49 8.46
C ALA A 106 -7.33 12.84 8.99
N HIS A 107 -6.79 14.02 8.67
CA HIS A 107 -5.48 14.51 9.15
C HIS A 107 -4.27 13.61 8.81
N GLY A 108 -4.36 12.78 7.76
CA GLY A 108 -3.23 12.05 7.20
C GLY A 108 -2.60 11.06 8.18
N ALA A 109 -1.28 11.17 8.37
CA ALA A 109 -0.54 10.33 9.31
C ALA A 109 -1.05 10.40 10.77
N ARG A 110 -1.78 11.46 11.13
CA ARG A 110 -2.34 11.66 12.47
C ARG A 110 -3.78 11.12 12.63
N ALA A 111 -4.30 10.40 11.63
CA ALA A 111 -5.67 9.88 11.65
C ALA A 111 -6.01 9.04 12.90
N PHE A 112 -5.00 8.44 13.54
CA PHE A 112 -5.17 7.57 14.70
C PHE A 112 -4.93 8.27 16.05
N GLU A 113 -4.66 9.58 16.07
CA GLU A 113 -4.47 10.34 17.32
C GLU A 113 -5.78 10.75 17.99
N ARG A 114 -6.89 10.77 17.23
CA ARG A 114 -8.20 11.24 17.70
C ARG A 114 -9.31 10.27 17.29
N PRO A 115 -10.25 9.94 18.18
CA PRO A 115 -11.34 9.00 17.87
C PRO A 115 -12.14 9.38 16.62
N HIS A 116 -12.45 10.68 16.44
CA HIS A 116 -13.22 11.12 15.28
C HIS A 116 -12.49 10.96 13.94
N ASP A 117 -11.16 11.04 13.92
CA ASP A 117 -10.39 10.84 12.69
C ASP A 117 -10.22 9.36 12.37
N VAL A 118 -10.21 8.49 13.38
CA VAL A 118 -10.31 7.03 13.21
C VAL A 118 -11.64 6.67 12.54
N PHE A 119 -12.75 7.27 12.97
CA PHE A 119 -14.04 7.06 12.30
C PHE A 119 -14.00 7.55 10.86
N LYS A 120 -13.48 8.75 10.59
CA LYS A 120 -13.34 9.23 9.20
C LYS A 120 -12.47 8.30 8.36
N PHE A 121 -11.35 7.83 8.88
CA PHE A 121 -10.49 6.86 8.20
C PHE A 121 -11.24 5.58 7.84
N ALA A 122 -12.10 5.07 8.73
CA ALA A 122 -12.85 3.85 8.49
C ALA A 122 -14.01 4.00 7.47
N PHE A 123 -14.50 5.22 7.25
CA PHE A 123 -15.61 5.50 6.32
C PHE A 123 -15.19 6.10 4.97
N LEU A 124 -13.89 6.38 4.77
CA LEU A 124 -13.31 6.86 3.51
C LEU A 124 -12.87 5.68 2.63
#